data_AF-A0A660Z1C5-F1
#
_entry.id   AF-A0A660Z1C5-F1
#
_cell.length_a   1.000
_cell.length_b   1.000
_cell.length_c   1.000
_cell.angle_alpha   90.00
_cell.angle_beta   90.00
_cell.angle_gamma   90.00
#
_symmetry.space_group_name_H-M   'P 1'
#
loop_
_entity.id
_entity.type
_entity.pdbx_description
1 polymer ?
#
loop_
_entity_poly.entity_id
_entity_poly.type
_entity_poly.pdbx_seq_one_letter_code
_entity_poly.pdbx_strand_id
1 'polypeptide(L)' 'FIPSLIDMWKKEKRFTDFINYDKLETYKDFGGIRNEENFVITSGGYKLIGKPKPKTIEDVIDQKR' A
#
# COMPACT_ATOMS: atom_id res chain seq x y z
N PHE A 1 4.09 -3.71 6.04
CA PHE A 1 5.32 -3.86 5.27
C PHE A 1 6.23 -4.71 6.10
N ILE A 2 7.05 -5.52 5.46
CA ILE A 2 7.71 -6.65 6.10
C ILE A 2 8.93 -6.12 6.86
N PRO A 3 8.93 -6.07 8.21
CA PRO A 3 10.03 -5.45 8.97
C PRO A 3 11.37 -6.14 8.71
N SER A 4 11.35 -7.46 8.53
CA SER A 4 12.55 -8.24 8.21
C SER A 4 13.22 -7.83 6.88
N LEU A 5 12.45 -7.32 5.90
CA LEU A 5 13.04 -6.79 4.67
C LEU A 5 13.71 -5.42 4.91
N ILE A 6 13.12 -4.57 5.75
CA ILE A 6 13.73 -3.29 6.14
C ILE A 6 15.07 -3.55 6.84
N ASP A 7 15.09 -4.49 7.79
CA ASP A 7 16.29 -4.85 8.55
C ASP A 7 17.38 -5.42 7.64
N MET A 8 17.01 -6.34 6.75
CA MET A 8 17.93 -6.93 5.78
C MET A 8 18.57 -5.84 4.90
N TRP A 9 17.77 -4.95 4.33
CA TRP A 9 18.29 -3.91 3.43
C TRP A 9 19.15 -2.88 4.17
N LYS A 10 18.77 -2.50 5.40
CA LYS A 10 19.60 -1.60 6.24
C LYS A 10 20.95 -2.23 6.53
N LYS A 11 20.98 -3.51 6.90
CA LYS A 11 22.21 -4.27 7.16
C LYS A 11 23.10 -4.38 5.92
N GLU A 12 22.51 -4.61 4.76
CA GLU A 12 23.19 -4.68 3.47
C GLU A 12 23.57 -3.30 2.89
N LYS A 13 23.24 -2.20 3.59
CA LYS A 13 23.45 -0.82 3.14
C LYS A 13 22.90 -0.55 1.74
N ARG A 14 21.73 -1.10 1.43
CA ARG A 14 21.13 -0.95 0.09
C ARG A 14 20.47 0.42 -0.07
N PHE A 15 20.66 1.02 -1.24
CA PHE A 15 19.93 2.22 -1.67
C PHE A 15 20.00 3.39 -0.68
N THR A 16 21.12 3.58 0.02
CA THR A 16 21.27 4.62 1.06
C THR A 16 21.13 6.04 0.52
N ASP A 17 21.32 6.23 -0.79
CA ASP A 17 21.09 7.52 -1.46
C ASP A 17 19.59 7.85 -1.61
N PHE A 18 18.71 6.85 -1.46
CA PHE A 18 17.27 6.97 -1.65
C PHE A 18 16.46 6.67 -0.39
N ILE A 19 16.96 5.81 0.50
CA ILE A 19 16.25 5.38 1.71
C ILE A 19 16.87 6.06 2.94
N ASN A 20 16.08 6.93 3.57
CA ASN A 20 16.39 7.40 4.92
C ASN A 20 15.94 6.35 5.94
N TYR A 21 16.88 5.49 6.36
CA TYR A 21 16.59 4.39 7.28
C TYR A 21 16.15 4.86 8.68
N ASP A 22 16.65 6.00 9.16
CA ASP A 22 16.27 6.52 10.48
C ASP A 22 14.80 6.91 10.51
N LYS A 23 14.28 7.49 9.43
CA LYS A 23 12.84 7.77 9.26
C LYS A 23 12.04 6.50 8.98
N LEU A 24 12.56 5.59 8.15
CA LEU A 24 11.83 4.39 7.76
C LEU A 24 11.53 3.47 8.96
N GLU A 25 12.44 3.41 9.95
CA GLU A 25 12.26 2.57 11.12
C GLU A 25 11.02 2.91 11.95
N THR A 26 10.54 4.17 11.91
CA THR A 26 9.33 4.61 12.62
C THR A 26 8.03 4.05 12.01
N TYR A 27 8.12 3.33 10.89
CA TYR A 27 6.97 2.71 10.20
C TYR A 27 6.95 1.18 10.30
N LYS A 28 7.83 0.57 11.12
CA LYS A 28 7.91 -0.90 11.24
C LYS A 28 6.65 -1.53 11.84
N ASP A 29 5.97 -0.81 12.71
CA ASP A 29 4.72 -1.21 13.39
C ASP A 29 3.45 -0.78 12.63
N PHE A 30 3.56 0.14 11.68
CA PHE A 30 2.46 0.59 10.81
C PHE A 30 1.80 -0.57 10.05
N GLY A 31 2.52 -1.68 9.85
CA GLY A 31 2.08 -2.71 8.93
C GLY A 31 2.09 -2.12 7.52
N GLY A 32 1.01 -2.25 6.76
CA GLY A 32 0.92 -1.69 5.41
C GLY A 32 -0.52 -1.68 4.94
N ILE A 33 -0.78 -0.90 3.90
CA ILE A 33 -2.14 -0.72 3.35
C ILE A 33 -2.15 -1.24 1.92
N ARG A 34 -3.20 -1.98 1.57
CA ARG A 34 -3.52 -2.37 0.20
C ARG A 34 -4.98 -2.08 -0.08
N ASN A 35 -5.25 -1.41 -1.19
CA ASN A 35 -6.59 -1.25 -1.75
C ASN A 35 -6.65 -2.06 -3.04
N GLU A 36 -7.56 -3.02 -3.11
CA GLU A 36 -7.61 -4.05 -4.14
C GLU A 36 -9.04 -4.19 -4.67
N GLU A 37 -9.16 -4.24 -6.00
CA GLU A 37 -10.41 -4.20 -6.73
C GLU A 37 -10.46 -5.32 -7.77
N ASN A 38 -11.67 -5.80 -8.07
CA ASN A 38 -11.88 -6.86 -9.05
C ASN A 38 -12.42 -6.30 -10.35
N PHE A 39 -11.82 -6.69 -11.47
CA PHE A 39 -12.23 -6.24 -12.80
C PHE A 39 -12.50 -7.42 -13.73
N VAL A 40 -13.51 -7.27 -14.58
CA VAL A 40 -13.75 -8.16 -15.72
C VAL A 40 -13.19 -7.50 -16.98
N ILE A 41 -12.43 -8.26 -17.77
CA ILE A 41 -11.95 -7.81 -19.09
C ILE A 41 -13.08 -8.03 -20.10
N THR A 42 -13.30 -7.03 -20.96
CA THR A 42 -14.32 -7.04 -22.03
C THR A 42 -13.65 -6.79 -23.38
N SER A 43 -14.38 -7.01 -24.47
CA SER A 43 -13.84 -6.78 -25.83
C SER A 43 -13.40 -5.33 -26.08
N GLY A 44 -13.98 -4.37 -25.35
CA GLY A 44 -13.66 -2.94 -25.45
C GLY A 44 -12.82 -2.38 -24.31
N GLY A 45 -12.40 -3.20 -23.33
CA GLY A 45 -11.62 -2.72 -22.18
C GLY A 45 -11.85 -3.55 -20.92
N TYR A 46 -12.22 -2.91 -19.82
CA TYR A 46 -12.45 -3.56 -18.53
C TYR A 46 -13.58 -2.87 -17.76
N LYS A 47 -14.19 -3.60 -16.83
CA LYS A 47 -15.26 -3.09 -15.96
C LYS A 47 -15.05 -3.56 -14.53
N LEU A 48 -15.25 -2.67 -13.56
CA LEU A 48 -15.23 -3.00 -12.14
C LEU A 48 -16.39 -3.94 -11.80
N ILE A 49 -16.10 -4.98 -11.02
CA ILE A 49 -17.09 -5.92 -10.51
C ILE A 49 -17.38 -5.57 -9.04
N GLY A 50 -18.64 -5.27 -8.74
CA GLY A 50 -19.11 -4.97 -7.39
C GLY A 50 -19.10 -3.48 -7.02
N LYS A 51 -19.33 -3.20 -5.73
CA LYS A 51 -19.31 -1.84 -5.18
C LYS A 51 -17.86 -1.35 -5.08
N PRO A 52 -17.52 -0.17 -5.63
CA PRO A 52 -16.19 0.41 -5.47
C PRO A 52 -15.78 0.49 -4.01
N LYS A 53 -14.56 0.06 -3.71
CA LYS A 53 -13.92 0.34 -2.42
C LYS A 53 -13.62 1.84 -2.32
N PRO A 54 -13.76 2.43 -1.11
CA PRO A 54 -13.29 3.78 -0.83
C PRO A 54 -11.84 3.97 -1.25
N LYS A 55 -11.52 5.09 -1.91
CA LYS A 55 -10.13 5.40 -2.32
C LYS A 55 -9.65 6.74 -1.78
N THR A 56 -10.57 7.63 -1.43
CA THR A 56 -10.26 8.88 -0.73
C THR A 56 -10.51 8.73 0.77
N ILE A 57 -9.99 9.68 1.56
CA ILE A 57 -10.21 9.71 3.01
C ILE A 57 -11.69 9.97 3.29
N GLU A 58 -12.29 10.87 2.51
CA GLU A 58 -13.70 11.24 2.56
C GLU A 58 -14.59 10.00 2.31
N ASP A 59 -14.31 9.22 1.26
CA ASP A 59 -15.04 7.97 0.98
C ASP A 59 -14.96 6.99 2.16
N VAL A 60 -13.79 6.88 2.81
CA VAL A 60 -13.58 5.97 3.94
C VAL A 60 -14.39 6.42 5.15
N ILE A 61 -14.47 7.74 5.39
CA ILE A 61 -15.27 8.31 6.48
C ILE A 61 -16.75 8.09 6.23
N ASP A 62 -17.22 8.28 4.99
CA ASP A 62 -18.63 8.12 4.64
C ASP A 62 -19.11 6.67 4.74
N GLN A 63 -18.24 5.67 4.54
CA GLN A 63 -18.59 4.26 4.77
C GLN A 63 -18.73 3.87 6.25
N LYS A 64 -18.22 4.68 7.19
CA LYS A 64 -18.27 4.37 8.64
C LYS A 64 -19.58 4.78 9.31
N ARG A 65 -20.45 5.49 8.60
CA ARG A 65 -21.78 5.92 9.06
C ARG A 65 -22.84 4.90 8.65
#